data_AF-A0A357TFV8-F1
#
_entry.id   AF-A0A357TFV8-F1
#
_cell.length_a   1.000
_cell.length_b   1.000
_cell.length_c   1.000
_cell.angle_alpha   90.00
_cell.angle_beta   90.00
_cell.angle_gamma   90.00
#
_symmetry.space_group_name_H-M   'P 1'
#
loop_
_entity.id
_entity.type
_entity.pdbx_description
1 polymer ?
#
loop_
_entity_poly.entity_id
_entity_poly.type
_entity_poly.pdbx_seq_one_letter_code
_entity_poly.pdbx_strand_id
1 'polypeptide(L)' 'MLADEPTGNLDPENAASVIGHFTEFHKAGGTVVLVTHGTAADSVASRVIRLEQGRLAGD' A
#
# COMPACT_ATOMS: atom_id res chain seq x y z
N MET A 1 -0.27 -7.64 -8.42
CA MET A 1 -1.49 -6.81 -8.31
C MET A 1 -1.08 -5.35 -8.26
N LEU A 2 -1.84 -4.49 -8.93
CA LEU A 2 -1.75 -3.04 -8.80
C LEU A 2 -3.01 -2.58 -8.06
N ALA A 3 -2.87 -1.77 -7.02
CA ALA A 3 -3.97 -1.22 -6.25
C ALA A 3 -3.81 0.29 -6.10
N ASP A 4 -4.81 1.05 -6.54
CA ASP A 4 -4.82 2.51 -6.52
C ASP A 4 -5.80 3.00 -5.46
N GLU A 5 -5.27 3.59 -4.39
CA GLU A 5 -5.98 4.07 -3.21
C GLU A 5 -7.09 3.11 -2.68
N PRO A 6 -6.77 1.82 -2.41
CA PRO A 6 -7.78 0.80 -2.09
C PRO A 6 -8.42 0.98 -0.70
N THR A 7 -7.89 1.87 0.13
CA THR A 7 -8.37 2.13 1.50
C THR A 7 -9.07 3.47 1.68
N GLY A 8 -9.14 4.33 0.65
CA GLY A 8 -9.52 5.75 0.79
C GLY A 8 -10.93 6.02 1.31
N ASN A 9 -11.85 5.05 1.22
CA ASN A 9 -13.23 5.17 1.70
C ASN A 9 -13.55 4.22 2.88
N LEU A 10 -12.53 3.62 3.50
CA LEU A 10 -12.70 2.67 4.59
C LEU A 10 -12.40 3.31 5.93
N ASP A 11 -13.11 2.87 6.97
CA ASP A 11 -12.69 3.12 8.35
C ASP A 11 -11.36 2.39 8.65
N PRO A 12 -10.67 2.75 9.75
CA PRO A 12 -9.36 2.18 10.07
C PRO A 12 -9.34 0.65 10.20
N GLU A 13 -10.41 0.03 10.70
CA GLU A 13 -10.50 -1.42 10.91
C GLU A 13 -10.61 -2.16 9.57
N ASN A 14 -11.47 -1.65 8.68
CA ASN A 14 -11.62 -2.17 7.34
C ASN A 14 -10.37 -1.92 6.48
N ALA A 15 -9.74 -0.76 6.60
CA ALA A 15 -8.47 -0.47 5.92
C ALA A 15 -7.37 -1.45 6.35
N ALA A 16 -7.23 -1.72 7.65
CA ALA A 16 -6.27 -2.69 8.17
C ALA A 16 -6.54 -4.11 7.63
N SER A 17 -7.80 -4.52 7.51
CA SER A 17 -8.17 -5.81 6.94
C SER A 17 -7.76 -5.93 5.47
N VAL A 18 -7.98 -4.89 4.65
CA VAL A 18 -7.56 -4.85 3.24
C VAL A 18 -6.03 -4.94 3.12
N ILE A 19 -5.30 -4.16 3.93
CA ILE A 19 -3.83 -4.22 3.99
C ILE A 19 -3.35 -5.63 4.39
N GLY A 20 -4.05 -6.28 5.32
CA GLY A 20 -3.80 -7.67 5.70
C GLY A 20 -3.90 -8.64 4.53
N HIS A 21 -4.94 -8.52 3.69
CA HIS A 21 -5.08 -9.35 2.48
C HIS A 21 -3.94 -9.15 1.48
N PHE A 22 -3.48 -7.91 1.28
CA PHE A 22 -2.31 -7.65 0.43
C PHE A 22 -1.04 -8.28 0.97
N THR A 23 -0.87 -8.22 2.30
CA THR A 23 0.26 -8.84 2.99
C THR A 23 0.27 -10.36 2.79
N GLU A 24 -0.87 -11.03 2.97
CA GLU A 24 -0.98 -12.47 2.77
C GLU A 24 -0.76 -12.87 1.30
N PHE A 25 -1.31 -12.11 0.35
CA PHE A 25 -1.03 -12.33 -1.07
C PHE A 25 0.46 -12.18 -1.39
N HIS A 26 1.13 -11.19 -0.81
CA HIS A 26 2.58 -11.01 -0.98
C HIS A 26 3.38 -12.19 -0.42
N LYS A 27 3.03 -12.66 0.79
CA LYS A 27 3.64 -13.83 1.42
C LYS A 27 3.45 -15.11 0.59
N ALA A 28 2.35 -15.22 -0.15
CA ALA A 28 2.10 -16.33 -1.08
C ALA A 28 2.92 -16.26 -2.39
N GLY A 29 3.84 -15.30 -2.53
CA GLY A 29 4.72 -15.12 -3.69
C GLY A 29 4.22 -14.10 -4.71
N GLY A 30 3.09 -13.45 -4.45
CA GLY A 30 2.59 -12.37 -5.28
C GLY A 30 3.38 -11.07 -5.10
N THR A 31 3.45 -10.25 -6.15
CA THR A 31 3.94 -8.86 -6.04
C THR A 31 2.75 -7.90 -5.94
N VAL A 32 2.79 -6.98 -4.99
CA VAL A 32 1.79 -5.90 -4.83
C VAL A 32 2.47 -4.57 -5.05
N VAL A 33 1.90 -3.73 -5.91
CA VAL A 33 2.22 -2.30 -5.99
C VAL A 33 0.98 -1.56 -5.55
N LEU A 34 1.13 -0.82 -4.45
CA LEU A 34 0.06 -0.03 -3.83
C LEU A 34 0.38 1.45 -4.02
N VAL A 35 -0.56 2.20 -4.57
CA VAL A 35 -0.53 3.66 -4.60
C VAL A 35 -1.47 4.16 -3.53
N THR A 36 -0.99 5.07 -2.67
CA THR A 36 -1.84 5.71 -1.67
C THR A 36 -1.30 7.09 -1.28
N HIS A 37 -2.20 7.96 -0.82
CA HIS A 37 -1.83 9.22 -0.18
C HIS A 37 -1.63 9.09 1.34
N GLY A 38 -2.00 7.96 1.94
CA GLY A 38 -1.84 7.67 3.37
C GLY A 38 -0.61 6.82 3.69
N THR A 39 -0.37 6.60 4.99
CA THR A 39 0.77 5.81 5.50
C THR A 39 0.34 4.43 6.03
N ALA A 40 -0.89 3.99 5.72
CA ALA A 40 -1.50 2.79 6.30
C ALA A 40 -0.73 1.50 5.97
N ALA A 41 -0.01 1.49 4.84
CA ALA A 41 0.79 0.34 4.40
C ALA A 41 2.27 0.43 4.79
N ASP A 42 2.75 1.58 5.27
CA ASP A 42 4.19 1.83 5.45
C ASP A 42 4.85 0.81 6.38
N SER A 43 4.13 0.37 7.42
CA SER A 43 4.63 -0.58 8.41
C SER A 43 4.78 -2.01 7.89
N VAL A 44 4.09 -2.36 6.80
CA VAL A 44 4.09 -3.71 6.20
C VAL A 44 4.72 -3.73 4.80
N ALA A 45 4.97 -2.57 4.21
CA ALA A 45 5.56 -2.45 2.88
C ALA A 45 7.04 -2.86 2.91
N SER A 46 7.44 -3.69 1.96
CA SER A 46 8.85 -4.09 1.78
C SER A 46 9.73 -2.97 1.24
N ARG A 47 9.13 -1.94 0.64
CA ARG A 47 9.78 -0.77 0.03
C ARG A 47 8.75 0.36 -0.11
N VAL A 48 9.15 1.60 0.16
CA VAL A 48 8.27 2.78 0.09
C VAL A 48 8.88 3.83 -0.82
N ILE A 49 8.30 4.02 -1.99
CA ILE A 49 8.73 5.04 -2.95
C ILE A 49 7.87 6.29 -2.75
N ARG A 50 8.52 7.44 -2.50
CA ARG A 50 7.83 8.73 -2.39
C ARG A 50 7.91 9.49 -3.72
N LEU A 51 6.75 9.97 -4.17
CA LEU A 51 6.64 10.85 -5.32
C LEU A 51 6.24 12.27 -4.88
N GLU A 52 6.92 13.29 -5.42
CA GLU A 52 6.56 14.69 -5.26
C GLU A 52 6.60 15.38 -6.62
N GLN A 53 5.51 16.08 -6.98
CA GLN A 53 5.38 16.82 -8.24
C GLN A 53 5.77 16.01 -9.49
N GLY A 54 5.36 14.73 -9.54
CA GLY A 54 5.63 13.82 -10.66
C GLY A 54 7.08 13.32 -10.73
N ARG A 55 7.88 13.49 -9.68
CA ARG A 55 9.26 13.01 -9.60
C ARG A 55 9.47 12.14 -8.36
N LEU A 56 10.46 11.25 -8.44
CA LEU A 56 10.90 10.46 -7.29
C LEU A 56 11.61 11.38 -6.30
N ALA A 57 11.08 11.41 -5.07
CA ALA A 57 11.56 12.23 -3.96
C ALA A 57 12.25 11.40 -2.87
N GLY A 58 11.96 10.09 -2.81
CA GLY A 58 12.58 9.16 -1.88
C GLY A 58 12.24 7.70 -2.19
N ASP A 59 13.01 6.80 -1.61
CA ASP A 59 12.91 5.33 -1.73
C ASP A 59 13.49 4.64 -0.48
#